data_AF-A0A1R0XI33-F1
#
_entry.id   AF-A0A1R0XI33-F1
#
_cell.length_a   1.000
_cell.length_b   1.000
_cell.length_c   1.000
_cell.angle_alpha   90.00
_cell.angle_beta   90.00
_cell.angle_gamma   90.00
#
_symmetry.space_group_name_H-M   'P 1'
#
loop_
_entity.id
_entity.type
_entity.pdbx_description
1 polymer ?
#
loop_
_entity_poly.entity_id
_entity_poly.type
_entity_poly.pdbx_seq_one_letter_code
_entity_poly.pdbx_strand_id
1 'polypeptide(L)' 'MKNYFQGPLTETMKSKNELLKKLVLQTYSKIIYGQSPIEEFDTMVANWKKSGGDEITKEVNDWYISASKK' A
#
# COMPACT_ATOMS: atom_id res chain seq x y z
N MET A 1 4.76 14.89 5.82
CA MET A 1 5.65 13.80 5.35
C MET A 1 5.99 14.05 3.90
N LYS A 2 7.28 14.04 3.52
CA LYS A 2 7.70 14.18 2.13
C LYS A 2 7.50 12.83 1.43
N ASN A 3 6.78 12.82 0.30
CA ASN A 3 6.72 11.63 -0.55
C ASN A 3 8.01 11.58 -1.37
N TYR A 4 8.80 10.51 -1.21
CA TYR A 4 10.04 10.32 -1.97
C TYR A 4 9.81 9.63 -3.31
N PHE A 5 8.66 8.97 -3.49
CA PHE A 5 8.24 8.44 -4.77
C PHE A 5 7.66 9.58 -5.62
N GLN A 6 8.42 9.97 -6.64
CA GLN A 6 8.09 11.07 -7.57
C GLN A 6 8.00 10.57 -9.03
N GLY A 7 8.10 9.26 -9.23
CA GLY A 7 7.95 8.62 -10.53
C GLY A 7 6.49 8.53 -10.96
N PRO A 8 6.25 8.15 -12.23
CA PRO A 8 4.90 7.76 -12.66
C PRO A 8 4.42 6.56 -11.85
N LEU A 9 3.10 6.34 -11.80
CA LEU A 9 2.54 5.13 -11.19
C LEU A 9 3.17 3.88 -11.83
N THR A 10 3.55 2.94 -10.98
CA THR A 10 4.03 1.62 -11.39
C THR A 10 2.90 0.80 -12.01
N GLU A 11 3.21 -0.29 -12.70
CA GLU A 11 2.20 -1.11 -13.39
C GLU A 11 1.17 -1.68 -12.41
N THR A 12 1.62 -2.21 -11.27
CA THR A 12 0.70 -2.71 -10.25
C THR A 12 -0.09 -1.59 -9.59
N MET A 13 0.50 -0.42 -9.38
CA MET A 13 -0.24 0.74 -8.88
C MET A 13 -1.39 1.14 -9.81
N LYS A 14 -1.20 1.17 -11.13
CA LYS A 14 -2.25 1.55 -12.08
C LYS A 14 -3.49 0.67 -11.96
N SER A 15 -3.32 -0.61 -11.66
CA SER A 15 -4.41 -1.59 -11.64
C SER A 15 -4.99 -1.88 -10.25
N LYS A 16 -4.19 -1.74 -9.18
CA LYS A 16 -4.59 -2.19 -7.82
C LYS A 16 -4.62 -1.10 -6.76
N ASN A 17 -4.02 0.07 -6.98
CA ASN A 17 -3.79 1.05 -5.92
C ASN A 17 -5.07 1.54 -5.23
N GLU A 18 -6.13 1.84 -6.00
CA GLU A 18 -7.41 2.30 -5.41
C GLU A 18 -8.10 1.21 -4.57
N LEU A 19 -8.05 -0.04 -5.01
CA LEU A 19 -8.57 -1.18 -4.24
C LEU A 19 -7.81 -1.34 -2.91
N LEU A 20 -6.49 -1.29 -2.97
CA LEU A 20 -5.61 -1.43 -1.81
C LEU A 20 -5.80 -0.28 -0.81
N LYS A 21 -5.91 0.96 -1.29
CA LYS A 21 -6.22 2.12 -0.43
C LYS A 21 -7.56 1.96 0.25
N LYS A 22 -8.59 1.53 -0.48
CA LYS A 22 -9.92 1.32 0.08
C LYS A 22 -9.89 0.27 1.20
N LEU A 23 -9.22 -0.85 0.98
CA LEU A 23 -9.02 -1.90 1.99
C LEU A 23 -8.43 -1.31 3.28
N VAL A 24 -7.31 -0.60 3.16
CA VAL A 24 -6.60 -0.01 4.32
C VAL A 24 -7.48 1.02 5.05
N LEU A 25 -8.08 1.95 4.31
CA LEU A 25 -8.90 3.02 4.90
C LEU A 25 -10.15 2.48 5.60
N GLN A 26 -10.80 1.47 5.02
CA GLN A 26 -11.96 0.84 5.64
C GLN A 26 -11.60 0.11 6.93
N THR A 27 -10.51 -0.66 6.95
CA THR A 27 -10.05 -1.34 8.17
C THR A 27 -9.68 -0.34 9.25
N TYR A 28 -8.92 0.71 8.91
CA TYR A 28 -8.56 1.74 9.88
C TYR A 28 -9.79 2.42 10.49
N SER A 29 -10.76 2.76 9.64
CA SER A 29 -12.00 3.39 10.10
C SER A 29 -12.74 2.48 11.09
N LYS A 30 -12.90 1.19 10.76
CA LYS A 30 -13.56 0.22 11.64
C LYS A 30 -12.85 0.08 12.99
N ILE A 31 -11.52 -0.01 12.99
CA ILE A 31 -10.73 -0.12 14.23
C ILE A 31 -10.88 1.16 15.08
N ILE A 32 -10.72 2.34 14.46
CA ILE A 32 -10.80 3.64 15.17
C ILE A 32 -12.18 3.85 15.80
N TYR A 33 -13.25 3.48 15.10
CA TYR A 33 -14.62 3.60 15.61
C TYR A 33 -15.05 2.44 16.52
N GLY A 34 -14.15 1.50 16.85
CA GLY A 34 -14.45 0.35 17.72
C GLY A 34 -15.39 -0.68 17.08
N GLN A 35 -15.55 -0.66 15.76
CA GLN A 35 -16.36 -1.61 14.99
C GLN A 35 -15.61 -2.92 14.67
N SER A 36 -14.30 -2.95 14.85
CA SER A 36 -13.46 -4.14 14.69
C SER A 36 -12.30 -4.11 15.69
N PRO A 37 -11.83 -5.28 16.13
CA PRO A 37 -10.73 -5.37 17.08
C PRO A 37 -9.39 -5.05 16.40
N ILE A 38 -8.34 -4.75 17.17
CA ILE A 38 -7.04 -4.31 16.62
C ILE A 38 -6.36 -5.39 15.78
N GLU A 39 -6.64 -6.66 16.06
CA GLU A 39 -6.15 -7.84 15.36
C GLU A 39 -6.59 -7.88 13.89
N GLU A 40 -7.66 -7.17 13.52
CA GLU A 40 -8.09 -7.00 12.12
C GLU A 40 -7.01 -6.32 11.27
N PHE A 41 -6.09 -5.57 11.90
CA PHE A 41 -4.93 -4.97 11.23
C PHE A 41 -4.05 -6.03 10.56
N ASP A 42 -3.74 -7.14 11.24
CA ASP A 42 -2.86 -8.18 10.70
C ASP A 42 -3.51 -8.88 9.49
N THR A 43 -4.82 -9.14 9.58
CA THR A 43 -5.63 -9.66 8.46
C THR A 43 -5.61 -8.69 7.28
N MET A 44 -5.76 -7.39 7.54
CA MET A 44 -5.67 -6.37 6.50
C MET A 44 -4.29 -6.34 5.84
N VAL A 45 -3.21 -6.40 6.61
CA VAL A 45 -1.84 -6.46 6.07
C VAL A 45 -1.66 -7.68 5.17
N ALA A 46 -2.09 -8.86 5.61
CA ALA A 46 -2.01 -10.08 4.81
C ALA A 46 -2.79 -9.96 3.49
N ASN A 47 -4.01 -9.40 3.54
CA ASN A 47 -4.83 -9.17 2.36
C ASN A 47 -4.24 -8.13 1.42
N TRP A 48 -3.66 -7.05 1.96
CA TRP A 48 -3.00 -5.99 1.20
C TRP A 48 -1.80 -6.55 0.44
N LYS A 49 -0.95 -7.34 1.11
CA LYS A 49 0.20 -8.03 0.49
C LYS A 49 -0.24 -8.93 -0.65
N LYS A 50 -1.20 -9.84 -0.39
CA LYS A 50 -1.75 -10.75 -1.39
C LYS A 50 -2.38 -10.05 -2.59
N SER A 51 -2.92 -8.84 -2.39
CA SER A 51 -3.62 -8.07 -3.42
C SER A 51 -2.73 -7.14 -4.25
N GLY A 52 -1.40 -7.24 -4.10
CA GLY A 52 -0.42 -6.49 -4.89
C GLY A 52 0.42 -5.49 -4.11
N GLY A 53 0.28 -5.43 -2.79
CA GLY A 53 1.06 -4.51 -1.96
C GLY A 53 2.57 -4.80 -1.94
N ASP A 54 2.95 -6.08 -1.91
CA ASP A 54 4.36 -6.47 -1.96
C ASP A 54 4.99 -6.10 -3.32
N GLU A 55 4.24 -6.31 -4.42
CA GLU A 55 4.71 -5.95 -5.76
C GLU A 55 4.89 -4.44 -5.91
N ILE A 56 3.91 -3.64 -5.47
CA ILE A 56 4.02 -2.18 -5.45
C ILE A 56 5.24 -1.73 -4.64
N THR A 57 5.49 -2.36 -3.48
CA THR A 57 6.65 -2.04 -2.63
C THR A 57 7.95 -2.31 -3.38
N LYS A 58 8.03 -3.45 -4.08
CA LYS A 58 9.18 -3.80 -4.91
C LYS A 58 9.38 -2.80 -6.05
N GLU A 59 8.34 -2.51 -6.83
CA GLU A 59 8.42 -1.59 -7.98
C GLU A 59 8.87 -0.19 -7.55
N VAL A 60 8.39 0.32 -6.41
CA VAL A 60 8.79 1.62 -5.85
C VAL A 60 10.26 1.62 -5.41
N ASN A 61 10.70 0.55 -4.75
CA ASN A 61 12.10 0.41 -4.32
C ASN A 61 13.04 0.33 -5.53
N ASP A 62 12.67 -0.43 -6.56
CA ASP A 62 13.44 -0.54 -7.80
C ASP A 62 13.53 0.83 -8.51
N TRP A 63 12.42 1.58 -8.57
CA TRP A 63 12.41 2.96 -9.07
C TRP A 63 13.34 3.87 -8.26
N TYR A 64 13.29 3.80 -6.92
CA TYR A 64 14.11 4.65 -6.05
C TYR A 64 15.60 4.38 -6.20
N ILE A 65 15.99 3.10 -6.30
CA ILE A 65 17.38 2.69 -6.56
C ILE A 65 17.84 3.19 -7.93
N SER A 66 16.99 3.11 -8.95
CA SER A 66 17.29 3.62 -10.30
C SER A 66 17.45 5.15 -10.31
N ALA A 67 16.54 5.87 -9.66
CA ALA A 67 16.52 7.32 -9.61
C ALA A 67 17.67 7.92 -8.78
N SER A 68 18.14 7.22 -7.75
CA SER A 68 19.23 7.66 -6.85
C SER A 68 20.64 7.39 -7.37
N LYS A 69 20.79 6.58 -8.43
CA LYS A 69 22.08 6.29 -9.09
C LYS A 69 22.46 7.31 -10.17
N LYS A 70 21.64 8.32 -10.42
CA LYS A 70 21.96 9.48 -11.27
C LYS A 70 22.55 10.61 -10.44
#